data_AF-A0A4Q3KZF4-F1
#
_entry.id   AF-A0A4Q3KZF4-F1
#
_cell.length_a   1.000
_cell.length_b   1.000
_cell.length_c   1.000
_cell.angle_alpha   90.00
_cell.angle_beta   90.00
_cell.angle_gamma   90.00
#
_symmetry.space_group_name_H-M   'P 1'
#
loop_
_entity.id
_entity.type
_entity.pdbx_description
1 polymer ?
#
loop_
_entity_poly.entity_id
_entity_poly.type
_entity_poly.pdbx_seq_one_letter_code
_entity_poly.pdbx_strand_id
1 'polypeptide(L)'
;MMDDVRTKIESPGSMLRLGVKLAVGLLALSHPAAAVVSRRGLWYRHVPASLRPAWLQPLPQPAAGRGATFLPMAPDASPRQPPSLPQGPLHCNASRTAHGCPEPFEPEGGLGGYLGLCLMTRDEPYDIPQWLDHYRALGVSAFYIYDHNSTLPLREGLAETLAAGDTSYRYFNEYDGHDSKQMVVYNSCLEEHRSSHRFMGFLDVDEYIIPIRGPAHLPTFLQQFEGFGALGINWRQFGSSGHVQRPGGKVIDNYIDCYPRHDENNKHVKLLGNTAYIERLVGPHEATYLHGKFAVTENGEPFAGPLTHEVSMTNYVIHHYVL
;
A
#
# COMPACT_ATOMS: atom_id res chain seq x y z
N MET A 1 -49.54 -25.54 47.87
CA MET A 1 -50.16 -24.29 47.39
C MET A 1 -49.24 -23.75 46.31
N MET A 2 -49.51 -23.96 45.01
CA MET A 2 -50.57 -23.29 44.23
C MET A 2 -50.21 -21.80 44.07
N ASP A 3 -50.06 -21.19 42.89
CA ASP A 3 -50.55 -21.54 41.55
C ASP A 3 -49.73 -20.84 40.44
N ASP A 4 -49.81 -21.51 39.29
CA ASP A 4 -49.64 -21.07 37.91
C ASP A 4 -50.70 -20.01 37.52
N VAL A 5 -50.34 -18.95 36.78
CA VAL A 5 -51.30 -18.24 35.91
C VAL A 5 -50.62 -17.78 34.62
N ARG A 6 -50.83 -18.59 33.59
CA ARG A 6 -50.99 -18.16 32.18
C ARG A 6 -52.10 -17.10 32.05
N THR A 7 -51.86 -16.09 31.24
CA THR A 7 -52.92 -15.50 30.41
C THR A 7 -52.42 -15.24 28.99
N LYS A 8 -53.24 -15.72 28.05
CA LYS A 8 -53.11 -15.70 26.59
C LYS A 8 -54.36 -14.97 26.11
N ILE A 9 -54.22 -13.83 25.44
CA ILE A 9 -55.31 -13.13 24.70
C ILE A 9 -54.62 -12.47 23.48
N GLU A 10 -54.61 -13.14 22.33
CA GLU A 10 -55.49 -12.93 21.16
C GLU A 10 -55.11 -11.73 20.27
N SER A 11 -54.83 -12.07 19.01
CA SER A 11 -54.78 -11.18 17.85
C SER A 11 -56.16 -10.68 17.44
N PRO A 12 -56.22 -9.54 16.75
CA PRO A 12 -56.76 -9.49 15.38
C PRO A 12 -55.81 -8.69 14.46
N GLY A 13 -55.67 -8.91 13.15
CA GLY A 13 -56.63 -9.38 12.18
C GLY A 13 -56.90 -8.27 11.14
N SER A 14 -56.44 -8.49 9.90
CA SER A 14 -56.82 -7.81 8.65
C SER A 14 -56.20 -6.43 8.35
N MET A 15 -55.37 -6.35 7.30
CA MET A 15 -55.72 -5.97 5.91
C MET A 15 -56.02 -4.48 5.73
N LEU A 16 -55.11 -3.77 5.05
CA LEU A 16 -55.41 -3.12 3.78
C LEU A 16 -54.10 -2.81 3.06
N ARG A 17 -53.85 -3.51 1.95
CA ARG A 17 -52.84 -3.14 0.95
C ARG A 17 -53.43 -2.01 0.11
N LEU A 18 -52.84 -0.82 0.18
CA LEU A 18 -53.05 0.21 -0.84
C LEU A 18 -51.81 0.24 -1.73
N GLY A 19 -51.94 -0.37 -2.91
CA GLY A 19 -50.95 -0.28 -3.96
C GLY A 19 -51.02 1.08 -4.63
N VAL A 20 -49.88 1.77 -4.71
CA VAL A 20 -49.68 2.86 -5.66
C VAL A 20 -48.64 2.38 -6.66
N LYS A 21 -49.13 2.01 -7.85
CA LYS A 21 -48.32 1.88 -9.05
C LYS A 21 -47.96 3.30 -9.49
N LEU A 22 -46.68 3.66 -9.50
CA LEU A 22 -46.22 4.80 -10.28
C LEU A 22 -45.60 4.29 -11.59
N ALA A 23 -46.17 4.80 -12.68
CA ALA A 23 -45.83 4.47 -14.05
C ALA A 23 -44.43 4.96 -14.41
N VAL A 24 -43.69 4.13 -15.14
CA VAL A 24 -42.46 4.48 -15.84
C VAL A 24 -42.87 5.20 -17.13
N GLY A 25 -42.70 6.51 -17.17
CA GLY A 25 -42.78 7.32 -18.38
C GLY A 25 -41.38 7.54 -18.97
N LEU A 26 -41.13 6.92 -20.13
CA LEU A 26 -40.00 7.26 -20.99
C LEU A 26 -40.20 8.67 -21.54
N LEU A 27 -39.27 9.58 -21.24
CA LEU A 27 -39.09 10.82 -21.98
C LEU A 27 -37.61 10.96 -22.32
N ALA A 28 -37.30 10.73 -23.60
CA ALA A 28 -36.01 11.02 -24.19
C ALA A 28 -35.83 12.54 -24.26
N LEU A 29 -34.79 13.06 -23.60
CA LEU A 29 -34.33 14.43 -23.77
C LEU A 29 -32.87 14.41 -24.21
N SER A 30 -32.64 15.10 -25.32
CA SER A 30 -31.36 15.37 -25.97
C SER A 30 -30.35 16.03 -25.03
N HIS A 31 -29.10 15.55 -25.05
CA HIS A 31 -27.98 16.07 -24.28
C HIS A 31 -27.53 17.45 -24.78
N PRO A 32 -27.38 18.47 -23.90
CA PRO A 32 -26.34 19.46 -24.05
C PRO A 32 -25.10 19.04 -23.24
N ALA A 33 -23.92 19.25 -23.80
CA ALA A 33 -22.64 18.99 -23.15
C ALA A 33 -22.55 19.73 -21.80
N ALA A 34 -22.62 18.99 -20.69
CA ALA A 34 -22.40 19.51 -19.36
C ALA A 34 -20.90 19.50 -19.05
N ALA A 35 -20.37 20.68 -18.74
CA ALA A 35 -19.02 20.87 -18.25
C ALA A 35 -18.73 19.95 -17.05
N VAL A 36 -17.61 19.24 -17.09
CA VAL A 36 -17.10 18.43 -15.98
C VAL A 36 -16.70 19.38 -14.85
N VAL A 37 -17.62 19.63 -13.93
CA VAL A 37 -17.30 20.23 -12.63
C VAL A 37 -16.49 19.20 -11.86
N SER A 38 -15.23 19.52 -11.55
CA SER A 38 -14.39 18.60 -10.77
C SER A 38 -15.05 18.29 -9.42
N ARG A 39 -14.98 17.02 -8.98
CA ARG A 39 -15.47 16.56 -7.67
C ARG A 39 -14.75 17.21 -6.47
N ARG A 40 -13.85 18.18 -6.68
CA ARG A 40 -13.15 18.95 -5.64
C ARG A 40 -14.03 19.99 -4.92
N GLY A 41 -15.15 20.41 -5.52
CA GLY A 41 -15.98 21.53 -5.01
C GLY A 41 -17.13 21.15 -4.09
N LEU A 42 -17.43 19.87 -3.89
CA LEU A 42 -18.63 19.43 -3.15
C LEU A 42 -18.45 19.48 -1.62
N TRP A 43 -17.22 19.37 -1.13
CA TRP A 43 -16.91 19.31 0.31
C TRP A 43 -16.97 20.66 1.04
N TYR A 44 -16.88 21.79 0.32
CA TYR A 44 -16.77 23.14 0.92
C TYR A 44 -17.94 24.08 0.63
N ARG A 45 -19.07 23.55 0.13
CA ARG A 45 -20.26 24.37 -0.19
C ARG A 45 -20.89 25.06 1.03
N HIS A 46 -20.56 24.64 2.24
CA HIS A 46 -21.10 25.21 3.48
C HIS A 46 -20.03 25.87 4.39
N VAL A 47 -18.79 25.99 3.93
CA VAL A 47 -17.71 26.65 4.70
C VAL A 47 -17.60 28.13 4.32
N PRO A 48 -17.70 29.07 5.30
CA PRO A 48 -17.52 30.50 5.09
C PRO A 48 -16.20 30.81 4.38
N ALA A 49 -16.20 31.78 3.46
CA ALA A 49 -15.04 32.11 2.64
C ALA A 49 -13.78 32.52 3.45
N SER A 50 -13.97 33.00 4.68
CA SER A 50 -12.91 33.37 5.63
C SER A 50 -12.19 32.18 6.26
N LEU A 51 -12.74 30.97 6.17
CA LEU A 51 -12.18 29.74 6.74
C LEU A 51 -11.67 28.77 5.66
N ARG A 52 -11.63 29.22 4.40
CA ARG A 52 -11.09 28.41 3.30
C ARG A 52 -9.57 28.55 3.25
N PRO A 53 -8.82 27.45 3.08
CA PRO A 53 -7.38 27.51 2.95
C PRO A 53 -6.97 28.32 1.69
N ALA A 54 -5.82 29.00 1.77
CA ALA A 54 -5.41 30.05 0.84
C ALA A 54 -5.38 29.65 -0.65
N TRP A 55 -5.27 28.35 -0.96
CA TRP A 55 -5.27 27.80 -2.31
C TRP A 55 -6.64 27.76 -3.00
N LEU A 56 -7.72 28.10 -2.30
CA LEU A 56 -9.08 28.26 -2.85
C LEU A 56 -9.38 29.69 -3.31
N GLN A 57 -8.45 30.64 -3.12
CA GLN A 57 -8.57 32.00 -3.63
C GLN A 57 -8.02 32.09 -5.07
N PRO A 58 -8.69 32.82 -5.99
CA PRO A 58 -8.18 32.98 -7.35
C PRO A 58 -6.83 33.71 -7.35
N LEU A 59 -5.82 33.12 -7.99
CA LEU A 59 -4.51 33.74 -8.17
C LEU A 59 -4.48 34.65 -9.42
N PRO A 60 -3.69 35.75 -9.41
CA PRO A 60 -3.47 36.58 -10.58
C PRO A 60 -2.57 35.87 -11.61
N GLN A 61 -2.86 36.08 -12.91
CA GLN A 61 -2.18 35.39 -14.01
C GLN A 61 -0.76 35.92 -14.31
N PRO A 62 0.22 35.05 -14.61
CA PRO A 62 1.55 35.48 -15.06
C PRO A 62 1.69 35.59 -16.59
N ALA A 63 2.57 36.51 -17.02
CA ALA A 63 2.87 36.83 -18.41
C ALA A 63 3.86 35.85 -19.08
N ALA A 64 3.70 35.67 -20.39
CA ALA A 64 4.44 34.73 -21.24
C ALA A 64 5.89 35.14 -21.53
N GLY A 65 6.82 34.17 -21.42
CA GLY A 65 8.25 34.28 -21.75
C GLY A 65 8.78 32.98 -22.37
N ARG A 66 9.73 33.10 -23.29
CA ARG A 66 10.01 32.21 -24.42
C ARG A 66 10.94 31.01 -24.12
N GLY A 67 10.83 30.00 -24.97
CA GLY A 67 11.48 28.69 -24.88
C GLY A 67 12.98 28.65 -25.17
N ALA A 68 13.59 27.56 -24.73
CA ALA A 68 14.94 27.15 -25.07
C ALA A 68 14.91 25.70 -25.58
N THR A 69 15.47 25.50 -26.77
CA THR A 69 15.65 24.23 -27.48
C THR A 69 16.86 23.47 -26.94
N PHE A 70 16.73 22.15 -26.74
CA PHE A 70 17.84 21.24 -26.47
C PHE A 70 18.10 20.30 -27.66
N LEU A 71 19.38 20.14 -27.99
CA LEU A 71 19.90 19.22 -29.02
C LEU A 71 20.12 17.81 -28.45
N PRO A 72 20.07 16.74 -29.27
CA PRO A 72 20.17 15.36 -28.80
C PRO A 72 21.63 14.90 -28.65
N MET A 73 21.93 14.12 -27.61
CA MET A 73 23.17 13.36 -27.48
C MET A 73 23.02 11.94 -28.03
N ALA A 74 24.11 11.44 -28.64
CA ALA A 74 24.25 10.18 -29.34
C ALA A 74 24.21 8.93 -28.42
N PRO A 75 23.90 7.73 -28.96
CA PRO A 75 23.79 6.51 -28.18
C PRO A 75 25.17 5.84 -28.02
N ASP A 76 25.46 5.27 -26.85
CA ASP A 76 26.56 4.33 -26.73
C ASP A 76 26.25 3.13 -25.82
N ALA A 77 26.83 2.01 -26.24
CA ALA A 77 27.10 0.74 -25.59
C ALA A 77 25.94 -0.22 -25.26
N SER A 78 25.90 -1.30 -26.05
CA SER A 78 25.13 -2.53 -25.85
C SER A 78 25.22 -3.10 -24.42
N PRO A 79 24.12 -3.65 -23.86
CA PRO A 79 24.13 -4.22 -22.52
C PRO A 79 24.92 -5.54 -22.48
N ARG A 80 25.87 -5.64 -21.54
CA ARG A 80 26.48 -6.91 -21.14
C ARG A 80 25.44 -7.75 -20.40
N GLN A 81 25.37 -9.05 -20.70
CA GLN A 81 24.50 -9.97 -19.99
C GLN A 81 24.89 -10.03 -18.49
N PRO A 82 23.92 -9.99 -17.56
CA PRO A 82 24.19 -10.24 -16.16
C PRO A 82 24.62 -11.70 -15.95
N PRO A 83 25.51 -11.98 -14.98
CA PRO A 83 25.88 -13.35 -14.63
C PRO A 83 24.64 -14.12 -14.17
N SER A 84 24.51 -15.35 -14.65
CA SER A 84 23.47 -16.28 -14.21
C SER A 84 23.59 -16.50 -12.69
N LEU A 85 22.51 -16.24 -11.97
CA LEU A 85 22.38 -16.61 -10.55
C LEU A 85 22.74 -18.10 -10.38
N PRO A 86 23.41 -18.49 -9.29
CA PRO A 86 23.63 -19.89 -9.00
C PRO A 86 22.27 -20.58 -8.97
N GLN A 87 22.11 -21.59 -9.83
CA GLN A 87 20.92 -22.41 -9.84
C GLN A 87 20.83 -23.09 -8.47
N GLY A 88 20.00 -22.52 -7.59
CA GLY A 88 19.45 -23.26 -6.45
C GLY A 88 18.83 -24.55 -6.97
N PRO A 89 18.75 -25.61 -6.15
CA PRO A 89 18.48 -26.95 -6.62
C PRO A 89 17.25 -26.98 -7.53
N LEU A 90 17.51 -27.19 -8.82
CA LEU A 90 16.51 -27.50 -9.81
C LEU A 90 15.78 -28.75 -9.34
N HIS A 91 14.45 -28.69 -9.38
CA HIS A 91 13.51 -29.75 -9.05
C HIS A 91 13.19 -29.93 -7.55
N CYS A 92 12.21 -29.16 -7.06
CA CYS A 92 11.24 -29.74 -6.12
C CYS A 92 10.37 -30.74 -6.91
N ASN A 93 10.86 -31.97 -7.02
CA ASN A 93 10.11 -33.06 -7.63
C ASN A 93 8.97 -33.46 -6.67
N ALA A 94 7.80 -33.78 -7.23
CA ALA A 94 6.54 -34.01 -6.51
C ALA A 94 6.49 -35.36 -5.75
N SER A 95 7.53 -35.67 -4.97
CA SER A 95 7.56 -36.81 -4.05
C SER A 95 7.82 -36.31 -2.64
N ARG A 96 6.80 -36.48 -1.79
CA ARG A 96 6.74 -36.05 -0.39
C ARG A 96 7.94 -36.54 0.43
N THR A 97 8.26 -35.73 1.44
CA THR A 97 9.23 -35.93 2.54
C THR A 97 10.71 -35.80 2.16
N ALA A 98 11.18 -34.56 2.04
CA ALA A 98 12.59 -34.21 2.22
C ALA A 98 12.68 -33.03 3.21
N HIS A 99 13.38 -33.22 4.32
CA HIS A 99 13.60 -32.21 5.35
C HIS A 99 14.16 -30.92 4.73
N GLY A 100 13.38 -29.83 4.78
CA GLY A 100 13.87 -28.49 4.41
C GLY A 100 12.97 -27.67 3.48
N CYS A 101 11.95 -28.26 2.85
CA CYS A 101 10.90 -27.46 2.22
C CYS A 101 9.90 -26.98 3.27
N PRO A 102 9.61 -25.67 3.37
CA PRO A 102 8.47 -25.19 4.13
C PRO A 102 7.20 -25.87 3.60
N GLU A 103 6.33 -26.35 4.50
CA GLU A 103 5.00 -26.82 4.13
C GLU A 103 4.23 -25.71 3.39
N PRO A 104 3.33 -26.02 2.45
CA PRO A 104 2.46 -25.04 1.81
C PRO A 104 1.74 -24.19 2.86
N PHE A 105 1.85 -22.87 2.74
CA PHE A 105 1.18 -21.94 3.65
C PHE A 105 -0.33 -21.92 3.36
N GLU A 106 -1.14 -22.39 4.31
CA GLU A 106 -2.60 -22.31 4.27
C GLU A 106 -3.05 -21.30 5.34
N PRO A 107 -3.62 -20.13 4.97
CA PRO A 107 -4.07 -19.15 5.94
C PRO A 107 -5.30 -19.66 6.72
N GLU A 108 -5.25 -19.58 8.05
CA GLU A 108 -6.44 -19.81 8.89
C GLU A 108 -7.40 -18.61 8.77
N GLY A 109 -8.72 -18.87 8.73
CA GLY A 109 -9.75 -17.91 8.27
C GLY A 109 -9.69 -16.50 8.85
N GLY A 110 -9.81 -15.50 7.97
CA GLY A 110 -9.72 -14.06 8.25
C GLY A 110 -9.11 -13.29 7.08
N LEU A 111 -8.73 -12.01 7.29
CA LEU A 111 -7.79 -11.31 6.40
C LEU A 111 -6.48 -12.11 6.39
N GLY A 112 -6.11 -12.70 5.25
CA GLY A 112 -4.97 -13.61 5.14
C GLY A 112 -4.53 -13.85 3.70
N GLY A 113 -3.41 -14.54 3.53
CA GLY A 113 -2.88 -14.92 2.21
C GLY A 113 -1.36 -14.81 2.13
N TYR A 114 -0.77 -14.96 0.95
CA TYR A 114 0.69 -15.09 0.84
C TYR A 114 1.45 -13.84 1.30
N LEU A 115 0.96 -12.65 0.93
CA LEU A 115 1.60 -11.37 1.24
C LEU A 115 0.57 -10.38 1.82
N GLY A 116 0.83 -9.90 3.03
CA GLY A 116 0.12 -8.78 3.66
C GLY A 116 1.02 -7.54 3.77
N LEU A 117 0.42 -6.35 3.84
CA LEU A 117 1.16 -5.10 4.04
C LEU A 117 0.69 -4.35 5.28
N CYS A 118 1.66 -3.83 6.03
CA CYS A 118 1.44 -3.01 7.21
C CYS A 118 1.84 -1.55 6.95
N LEU A 119 0.93 -0.64 7.23
CA LEU A 119 1.08 0.80 7.02
C LEU A 119 0.79 1.56 8.32
N MET A 120 1.72 2.40 8.75
CA MET A 120 1.43 3.49 9.70
C MET A 120 1.31 4.79 8.92
N THR A 121 0.25 5.55 9.14
CA THR A 121 -0.01 6.78 8.38
C THR A 121 -0.65 7.85 9.26
N ARG A 122 -0.61 9.10 8.80
CA ARG A 122 -1.24 10.24 9.46
C ARG A 122 -1.57 11.31 8.43
N ASP A 123 -2.82 11.75 8.40
CA ASP A 123 -3.30 12.87 7.57
C ASP A 123 -3.12 12.68 6.05
N GLU A 124 -3.12 11.43 5.56
CA GLU A 124 -2.90 11.07 4.14
C GLU A 124 -4.14 10.46 3.42
N PRO A 125 -5.33 11.08 3.47
CA PRO A 125 -6.55 10.50 2.90
C PRO A 125 -6.51 10.38 1.37
N TYR A 126 -5.64 11.13 0.69
CA TYR A 126 -5.57 11.17 -0.77
C TYR A 126 -4.66 10.11 -1.36
N ASP A 127 -3.65 9.67 -0.61
CA ASP A 127 -2.64 8.73 -1.09
C ASP A 127 -3.02 7.27 -0.85
N ILE A 128 -3.73 6.99 0.26
CA ILE A 128 -4.09 5.63 0.64
C ILE A 128 -4.91 4.89 -0.44
N PRO A 129 -5.94 5.48 -1.09
CA PRO A 129 -6.72 4.74 -2.09
C PRO A 129 -5.87 4.27 -3.28
N GLN A 130 -5.01 5.12 -3.83
CA GLN A 130 -4.14 4.76 -4.94
C GLN A 130 -3.04 3.77 -4.52
N TRP A 131 -2.55 3.87 -3.29
CA TRP A 131 -1.57 2.95 -2.72
C TRP A 131 -2.16 1.55 -2.60
N LEU A 132 -3.38 1.43 -2.06
CA LEU A 132 -4.10 0.16 -1.96
C LEU A 132 -4.36 -0.46 -3.33
N ASP A 133 -4.86 0.33 -4.29
CA ASP A 133 -5.12 -0.16 -5.66
C ASP A 133 -3.83 -0.64 -6.35
N HIS A 134 -2.71 0.04 -6.13
CA HIS A 134 -1.41 -0.36 -6.65
C HIS A 134 -0.98 -1.73 -6.11
N TYR A 135 -1.05 -1.93 -4.80
CA TYR A 135 -0.61 -3.18 -4.18
C TYR A 135 -1.58 -4.34 -4.39
N ARG A 136 -2.89 -4.08 -4.53
CA ARG A 136 -3.87 -5.07 -4.99
C ARG A 136 -3.48 -5.60 -6.37
N ALA A 137 -3.10 -4.71 -7.29
CA ALA A 137 -2.67 -5.09 -8.63
C ALA A 137 -1.37 -5.93 -8.63
N LEU A 138 -0.53 -5.79 -7.61
CA LEU A 138 0.66 -6.61 -7.40
C LEU A 138 0.39 -7.95 -6.72
N GLY A 139 -0.86 -8.23 -6.30
CA GLY A 139 -1.26 -9.48 -5.65
C GLY A 139 -1.16 -9.49 -4.12
N VAL A 140 -1.10 -8.32 -3.47
CA VAL A 140 -1.24 -8.21 -2.02
C VAL A 140 -2.68 -8.53 -1.64
N SER A 141 -2.88 -9.40 -0.64
CA SER A 141 -4.21 -9.91 -0.27
C SER A 141 -4.77 -9.32 1.02
N ALA A 142 -3.95 -8.65 1.83
CA ALA A 142 -4.40 -8.01 3.06
C ALA A 142 -3.61 -6.73 3.36
N PHE A 143 -4.32 -5.75 3.91
CA PHE A 143 -3.78 -4.45 4.30
C PHE A 143 -4.11 -4.15 5.76
N TYR A 144 -3.12 -3.69 6.50
CA TYR A 144 -3.27 -3.31 7.91
C TYR A 144 -2.88 -1.84 8.08
N ILE A 145 -3.89 -0.98 8.17
CA ILE A 145 -3.72 0.47 8.25
C ILE A 145 -3.85 0.92 9.70
N TYR A 146 -2.80 1.55 10.20
CA TYR A 146 -2.73 2.17 11.50
C TYR A 146 -2.68 3.69 11.31
N ASP A 147 -3.79 4.34 11.61
CA ASP A 147 -3.93 5.79 11.58
C ASP A 147 -3.45 6.38 12.92
N HIS A 148 -2.29 7.01 12.87
CA HIS A 148 -1.64 7.62 14.01
C HIS A 148 -2.03 9.10 14.11
N ASN A 149 -3.07 9.38 14.89
CA ASN A 149 -3.43 10.74 15.29
C ASN A 149 -3.67 11.69 14.10
N SER A 150 -4.32 11.21 13.03
CA SER A 150 -4.84 12.11 11.99
C SER A 150 -5.81 13.12 12.59
N THR A 151 -5.74 14.35 12.10
CA THR A 151 -6.60 15.47 12.50
C THR A 151 -8.07 15.11 12.33
N LEU A 152 -8.39 14.41 11.25
CA LEU A 152 -9.66 13.74 11.05
C LEU A 152 -9.38 12.26 10.85
N PRO A 153 -10.01 11.35 11.63
CA PRO A 153 -9.83 9.92 11.43
C PRO A 153 -10.14 9.53 9.98
N LEU A 154 -9.21 8.81 9.34
CA LEU A 154 -9.28 8.51 7.91
C LEU A 154 -10.42 7.53 7.56
N ARG A 155 -10.98 6.82 8.54
CA ARG A 155 -12.02 5.79 8.34
C ARG A 155 -13.19 6.28 7.48
N GLU A 156 -13.72 7.46 7.75
CA GLU A 156 -14.88 7.97 7.01
C GLU A 156 -14.52 8.30 5.56
N GLY A 157 -13.36 8.93 5.34
CA GLY A 157 -12.85 9.24 4.00
C GLY A 157 -12.47 8.00 3.18
N LEU A 158 -12.17 6.89 3.85
CA LEU A 158 -11.77 5.62 3.23
C LEU A 158 -12.91 4.61 3.16
N ALA A 159 -14.14 4.94 3.55
CA ALA A 159 -15.24 3.96 3.68
C ALA A 159 -15.46 3.12 2.41
N GLU A 160 -15.46 3.74 1.23
CA GLU A 160 -15.58 3.03 -0.06
C GLU A 160 -14.38 2.10 -0.31
N THR A 161 -13.18 2.56 0.07
CA THR A 161 -11.93 1.82 -0.12
C THR A 161 -11.85 0.59 0.80
N LEU A 162 -12.37 0.72 2.03
CA LEU A 162 -12.41 -0.34 3.05
C LEU A 162 -13.53 -1.38 2.78
N ALA A 163 -14.53 -1.03 1.97
CA ALA A 163 -15.64 -1.94 1.63
C ALA A 163 -15.19 -3.19 0.85
N ALA A 164 -13.98 -3.20 0.29
CA ALA A 164 -13.38 -4.35 -0.37
C ALA A 164 -13.16 -5.55 0.57
N GLY A 165 -13.14 -5.33 1.90
CA GLY A 165 -13.01 -6.41 2.89
C GLY A 165 -11.61 -7.01 3.00
N ASP A 166 -10.61 -6.42 2.35
CA ASP A 166 -9.19 -6.81 2.36
C ASP A 166 -8.34 -5.94 3.29
N THR A 167 -8.96 -4.99 4.01
CA THR A 167 -8.26 -3.97 4.79
C THR A 167 -8.77 -3.94 6.24
N SER A 168 -7.85 -4.05 7.19
CA SER A 168 -8.07 -3.70 8.60
C SER A 168 -7.63 -2.25 8.83
N TYR A 169 -8.45 -1.49 9.56
CA TYR A 169 -8.13 -0.11 9.94
C TYR A 169 -8.23 0.06 11.46
N ARG A 170 -7.20 0.66 12.06
CA ARG A 170 -7.13 1.01 13.48
C ARG A 170 -6.67 2.46 13.64
N TYR A 171 -7.48 3.26 14.33
CA TYR A 171 -7.07 4.59 14.78
C TYR A 171 -6.41 4.49 16.16
N PHE A 172 -5.33 5.22 16.38
CA PHE A 172 -4.70 5.34 17.68
C PHE A 172 -4.09 6.72 17.89
N ASN A 173 -4.14 7.19 19.14
CA ASN A 173 -3.69 8.52 19.58
C ASN A 173 -2.88 8.47 20.87
N GLU A 174 -2.75 7.30 21.50
CA GLU A 174 -2.07 7.11 22.77
C GLU A 174 -0.77 6.33 22.55
N TYR A 175 0.35 6.95 22.94
CA TYR A 175 1.63 6.27 23.12
C TYR A 175 2.52 7.08 24.05
N ASP A 176 2.87 6.50 25.20
CA ASP A 176 3.68 7.08 26.28
C ASP A 176 5.03 6.36 26.48
N GLY A 177 5.36 5.41 25.60
CA GLY A 177 6.61 4.64 25.68
C GLY A 177 7.84 5.33 25.09
N HIS A 178 8.99 4.69 25.29
CA HIS A 178 10.29 5.16 24.81
C HIS A 178 10.63 4.75 23.37
N ASP A 179 9.95 3.73 22.82
CA ASP A 179 10.21 3.26 21.45
C ASP A 179 9.62 4.22 20.41
N SER A 180 10.10 4.13 19.17
CA SER A 180 9.46 4.88 18.08
C SER A 180 8.05 4.34 17.83
N LYS A 181 7.09 5.25 17.64
CA LYS A 181 5.68 4.89 17.41
C LYS A 181 5.50 3.95 16.21
N GLN A 182 6.31 4.15 15.17
CA GLN A 182 6.33 3.30 13.97
C GLN A 182 6.76 1.86 14.31
N MET A 183 7.75 1.68 15.19
CA MET A 183 8.17 0.35 15.62
C MET A 183 7.16 -0.34 16.51
N VAL A 184 6.45 0.39 17.34
CA VAL A 184 5.34 -0.16 18.13
C VAL A 184 4.27 -0.68 17.19
N VAL A 185 3.85 0.13 16.21
CA VAL A 185 2.85 -0.28 15.21
C VAL A 185 3.31 -1.48 14.40
N TYR A 186 4.50 -1.45 13.79
CA TYR A 186 4.96 -2.56 12.95
C TYR A 186 5.14 -3.86 13.74
N ASN A 187 5.64 -3.79 14.98
CA ASN A 187 5.75 -4.99 15.82
C ASN A 187 4.39 -5.50 16.29
N SER A 188 3.44 -4.63 16.66
CA SER A 188 2.07 -5.05 16.97
C SER A 188 1.39 -5.70 15.76
N CYS A 189 1.61 -5.14 14.57
CA CYS A 189 1.11 -5.66 13.30
C CYS A 189 1.68 -7.03 12.95
N LEU A 190 3.00 -7.20 13.12
CA LEU A 190 3.66 -8.48 12.95
C LEU A 190 3.10 -9.49 13.95
N GLU A 191 3.00 -9.15 15.24
CA GLU A 191 2.52 -10.08 16.27
C GLU A 191 1.07 -10.52 16.02
N GLU A 192 0.19 -9.58 15.68
CA GLU A 192 -1.24 -9.85 15.48
C GLU A 192 -1.54 -10.66 14.21
N HIS A 193 -0.69 -10.54 13.18
CA HIS A 193 -1.01 -11.04 11.84
C HIS A 193 0.06 -11.95 11.21
N ARG A 194 1.18 -12.25 11.90
CA ARG A 194 2.24 -13.13 11.36
C ARG A 194 1.75 -14.51 10.96
N SER A 195 0.75 -15.07 11.65
CA SER A 195 0.17 -16.38 11.32
C SER A 195 -0.74 -16.35 10.09
N SER A 196 -1.20 -15.16 9.69
CA SER A 196 -2.10 -14.98 8.53
C SER A 196 -1.36 -14.83 7.20
N HIS A 197 -0.02 -14.71 7.24
CA HIS A 197 0.80 -14.46 6.07
C HIS A 197 2.10 -15.25 6.03
N ARG A 198 2.59 -15.53 4.83
CA ARG A 198 3.96 -16.03 4.62
C ARG A 198 4.97 -14.89 4.63
N PHE A 199 4.63 -13.79 3.96
CA PHE A 199 5.39 -12.55 3.95
C PHE A 199 4.55 -11.38 4.42
N MET A 200 5.20 -10.45 5.12
CA MET A 200 4.64 -9.15 5.45
C MET A 200 5.59 -8.04 5.01
N GLY A 201 5.05 -7.05 4.30
CA GLY A 201 5.77 -5.83 3.97
C GLY A 201 5.45 -4.71 4.96
N PHE A 202 6.47 -3.91 5.29
CA PHE A 202 6.35 -2.75 6.16
C PHE A 202 6.74 -1.52 5.34
N LEU A 203 5.74 -0.78 4.86
CA LEU A 203 5.90 0.25 3.82
C LEU A 203 5.19 1.52 4.24
N ASP A 204 5.73 2.65 3.80
CA ASP A 204 5.14 3.96 3.96
C ASP A 204 4.20 4.28 2.78
N VAL A 205 3.29 5.26 2.95
CA VAL A 205 2.24 5.55 1.95
C VAL A 205 2.78 6.22 0.67
N ASP A 206 3.97 6.77 0.76
CA ASP A 206 4.75 7.40 -0.31
C ASP A 206 5.74 6.42 -0.97
N GLU A 207 5.60 5.11 -0.71
CA GLU A 207 6.47 4.07 -1.25
C GLU A 207 5.70 3.07 -2.12
N TYR A 208 6.18 2.92 -3.36
CA TYR A 208 5.55 2.09 -4.38
C TYR A 208 6.55 1.07 -4.93
N ILE A 209 6.33 -0.22 -4.69
CA ILE A 209 7.10 -1.29 -5.33
C ILE A 209 6.74 -1.33 -6.82
N ILE A 210 7.70 -1.14 -7.70
CA ILE A 210 7.53 -1.14 -9.16
C ILE A 210 8.24 -2.37 -9.76
N PRO A 211 7.55 -3.24 -10.50
CA PRO A 211 8.19 -4.30 -11.27
C PRO A 211 8.94 -3.70 -12.48
N ILE A 212 10.20 -4.10 -12.65
CA ILE A 212 11.07 -3.70 -13.78
C ILE A 212 11.25 -4.86 -14.75
N ARG A 213 11.80 -5.99 -14.25
CA ARG A 213 11.93 -7.26 -15.00
C ARG A 213 11.35 -8.45 -14.23
N GLY A 214 10.97 -8.26 -12.98
CA GLY A 214 10.26 -9.27 -12.20
C GLY A 214 8.86 -9.54 -12.75
N PRO A 215 8.21 -10.63 -12.30
CA PRO A 215 6.81 -10.89 -12.67
C PRO A 215 5.90 -9.75 -12.19
N ALA A 216 4.78 -9.51 -12.87
CA ALA A 216 3.83 -8.48 -12.41
C ALA A 216 3.24 -8.82 -11.02
N HIS A 217 3.09 -10.12 -10.73
CA HIS A 217 2.57 -10.62 -9.46
C HIS A 217 3.70 -10.82 -8.45
N LEU A 218 3.77 -9.96 -7.44
CA LEU A 218 4.85 -9.91 -6.45
C LEU A 218 4.97 -11.20 -5.60
N PRO A 219 3.88 -11.84 -5.13
CA PRO A 219 3.98 -13.13 -4.43
C PRO A 219 4.72 -14.21 -5.22
N THR A 220 4.61 -14.23 -6.56
CA THR A 220 5.33 -15.19 -7.40
C THR A 220 6.84 -14.98 -7.33
N PHE A 221 7.30 -13.72 -7.29
CA PHE A 221 8.71 -13.41 -7.13
C PHE A 221 9.24 -13.78 -5.74
N LEU A 222 8.42 -13.62 -4.70
CA LEU A 222 8.80 -13.85 -3.31
C LEU A 222 9.07 -15.32 -2.96
N GLN A 223 8.51 -16.27 -3.72
CA GLN A 223 8.69 -17.72 -3.48
C GLN A 223 10.16 -18.14 -3.41
N GLN A 224 11.03 -17.55 -4.24
CA GLN A 224 12.47 -17.88 -4.23
C GLN A 224 13.20 -17.36 -2.97
N PHE A 225 12.58 -16.46 -2.20
CA PHE A 225 13.16 -15.86 -1.00
C PHE A 225 12.64 -16.50 0.30
N GLU A 226 11.81 -17.54 0.20
CA GLU A 226 11.22 -18.23 1.34
C GLU A 226 12.22 -18.86 2.32
N GLY A 227 13.46 -19.08 1.88
CA GLY A 227 14.55 -19.57 2.71
C GLY A 227 15.24 -18.50 3.56
N PHE A 228 14.93 -17.22 3.36
CA PHE A 228 15.57 -16.06 4.01
C PHE A 228 14.63 -15.35 4.97
N GLY A 229 15.20 -14.54 5.86
CA GLY A 229 14.47 -13.75 6.85
C GLY A 229 13.65 -12.62 6.21
N ALA A 230 14.18 -12.00 5.16
CA ALA A 230 13.49 -10.98 4.39
C ALA A 230 14.12 -10.79 3.00
N LEU A 231 13.33 -10.28 2.07
CA LEU A 231 13.83 -9.61 0.86
C LEU A 231 13.90 -8.10 1.13
N GLY A 232 15.07 -7.51 0.92
CA GLY A 232 15.25 -6.05 0.87
C GLY A 232 15.11 -5.54 -0.55
N ILE A 233 14.24 -4.55 -0.78
CA ILE A 233 14.08 -3.88 -2.07
C ILE A 233 14.59 -2.45 -1.95
N ASN A 234 15.55 -2.06 -2.79
CA ASN A 234 16.15 -0.73 -2.77
C ASN A 234 15.17 0.36 -3.22
N TRP A 235 15.31 1.54 -2.62
CA TRP A 235 14.64 2.76 -3.03
C TRP A 235 15.21 3.34 -4.33
N ARG A 236 14.35 3.97 -5.13
CA ARG A 236 14.67 5.05 -6.06
C ARG A 236 13.90 6.28 -5.63
N GLN A 237 14.60 7.35 -5.27
CA GLN A 237 13.96 8.59 -4.84
C GLN A 237 13.41 9.41 -6.01
N PHE A 238 12.22 9.98 -5.79
CA PHE A 238 11.53 10.92 -6.66
C PHE A 238 11.21 12.21 -5.92
N GLY A 239 11.40 13.34 -6.60
CA GLY A 239 11.07 14.66 -6.07
C GLY A 239 9.78 15.21 -6.65
N SER A 240 9.52 16.50 -6.40
CA SER A 240 8.29 17.18 -6.83
C SER A 240 8.09 17.28 -8.34
N SER A 241 9.07 16.92 -9.17
CA SER A 241 9.02 17.07 -10.64
C SER A 241 8.69 18.48 -11.09
N GLY A 242 9.17 19.47 -10.33
CA GLY A 242 8.92 20.90 -10.57
C GLY A 242 7.53 21.38 -10.17
N HIS A 243 6.66 20.52 -9.61
CA HIS A 243 5.34 20.93 -9.14
C HIS A 243 5.45 21.75 -7.85
N VAL A 244 4.91 22.99 -7.89
CA VAL A 244 4.75 23.86 -6.71
C VAL A 244 3.47 23.54 -5.95
N GLN A 245 2.43 23.08 -6.66
CA GLN A 245 1.17 22.62 -6.08
C GLN A 245 0.93 21.18 -6.49
N ARG A 246 0.31 20.40 -5.61
CA ARG A 246 -0.03 19.00 -5.89
C ARG A 246 -0.93 18.90 -7.14
N PRO A 247 -0.44 18.28 -8.23
CA PRO A 247 -1.25 18.07 -9.42
C PRO A 247 -2.41 17.11 -9.13
N GLY A 248 -3.43 17.13 -9.99
CA GLY A 248 -4.47 16.09 -9.96
C GLY A 248 -3.97 14.81 -10.60
N GLY A 249 -4.47 13.66 -10.16
CA GLY A 249 -4.09 12.35 -10.68
C GLY A 249 -3.24 11.55 -9.70
N LYS A 250 -2.61 10.49 -10.18
CA LYS A 250 -1.83 9.56 -9.36
C LYS A 250 -0.43 10.10 -9.08
N VAL A 251 0.14 9.74 -7.93
CA VAL A 251 1.52 10.10 -7.57
C VAL A 251 2.51 9.56 -8.60
N ILE A 252 2.40 8.27 -8.93
CA ILE A 252 3.29 7.59 -9.89
C ILE A 252 3.26 8.17 -11.30
N ASP A 253 2.16 8.81 -11.69
CA ASP A 253 2.00 9.41 -13.03
C ASP A 253 2.51 10.85 -13.08
N ASN A 254 2.50 11.55 -11.94
CA ASN A 254 2.79 12.98 -11.87
C ASN A 254 4.23 13.29 -11.44
N TYR A 255 4.80 12.47 -10.55
CA TYR A 255 6.12 12.73 -9.97
C TYR A 255 7.17 11.83 -10.63
N ILE A 256 7.68 12.23 -11.79
CA ILE A 256 8.53 11.41 -12.66
C ILE A 256 10.03 11.75 -12.58
N ASP A 257 10.39 12.88 -12.00
CA ASP A 257 11.79 13.30 -11.86
C ASP A 257 12.44 12.61 -10.66
N CYS A 258 13.39 11.73 -10.96
CA CYS A 258 14.12 10.95 -9.96
C CYS A 258 15.53 11.47 -9.72
N TYR A 259 16.00 11.26 -8.50
CA TYR A 259 17.39 11.51 -8.10
C TYR A 259 18.35 10.61 -8.90
N PRO A 260 19.66 10.91 -8.98
CA PRO A 260 20.62 10.04 -9.66
C PRO A 260 20.56 8.59 -9.16
N ARG A 261 20.80 7.62 -10.06
CA ARG A 261 20.68 6.20 -9.73
C ARG A 261 21.55 5.76 -8.56
N HIS A 262 22.75 6.32 -8.47
CA HIS A 262 23.75 6.02 -7.45
C HIS A 262 23.71 7.02 -6.27
N ASP A 263 22.59 7.72 -6.08
CA ASP A 263 22.39 8.50 -4.86
C ASP A 263 22.48 7.58 -3.64
N GLU A 264 23.19 8.02 -2.59
CA GLU A 264 23.42 7.22 -1.38
C GLU A 264 22.10 6.85 -0.69
N ASN A 265 21.07 7.68 -0.79
CA ASN A 265 19.76 7.36 -0.23
C ASN A 265 19.11 6.15 -0.91
N ASN A 266 19.44 5.87 -2.18
CA ASN A 266 18.91 4.70 -2.89
C ASN A 266 19.45 3.36 -2.33
N LYS A 267 20.47 3.39 -1.46
CA LYS A 267 20.92 2.20 -0.73
C LYS A 267 19.95 1.75 0.35
N HIS A 268 19.05 2.62 0.80
CA HIS A 268 18.00 2.23 1.73
C HIS A 268 17.08 1.17 1.10
N VAL A 269 16.55 0.30 1.95
CA VAL A 269 15.60 -0.74 1.56
C VAL A 269 14.34 -0.68 2.39
N LYS A 270 13.25 -1.22 1.85
CA LYS A 270 12.19 -1.76 2.71
C LYS A 270 12.18 -3.27 2.64
N LEU A 271 11.70 -3.87 3.73
CA LEU A 271 11.69 -5.31 3.92
C LEU A 271 10.32 -5.89 3.56
N LEU A 272 10.33 -6.88 2.67
CA LEU A 272 9.28 -7.88 2.58
C LEU A 272 9.75 -9.09 3.39
N GLY A 273 9.35 -9.11 4.65
CA GLY A 273 9.88 -10.04 5.63
C GLY A 273 9.09 -11.33 5.74
N ASN A 274 9.78 -12.44 5.91
CA ASN A 274 9.18 -13.74 6.11
C ASN A 274 8.69 -13.85 7.56
N THR A 275 7.39 -13.92 7.77
CA THR A 275 6.77 -13.84 9.10
C THR A 275 7.18 -14.97 10.04
N ALA A 276 7.57 -16.12 9.49
CA ALA A 276 8.08 -17.25 10.27
C ALA A 276 9.48 -17.01 10.84
N TYR A 277 10.23 -16.06 10.26
CA TYR A 277 11.64 -15.82 10.57
C TYR A 277 11.94 -14.42 11.07
N ILE A 278 11.07 -13.42 10.86
CA ILE A 278 11.22 -12.15 11.57
C ILE A 278 10.93 -12.38 13.05
N GLU A 279 11.86 -11.94 13.90
CA GLU A 279 11.65 -11.88 15.34
C GLU A 279 10.98 -10.55 15.73
N ARG A 280 11.56 -9.42 15.31
CA ARG A 280 11.00 -8.09 15.51
C ARG A 280 11.61 -7.08 14.55
N LEU A 281 10.88 -5.99 14.30
CA LEU A 281 11.39 -4.81 13.64
C LEU A 281 12.16 -3.97 14.67
N VAL A 282 13.36 -3.53 14.29
CA VAL A 282 14.24 -2.67 15.11
C VAL A 282 14.46 -1.29 14.47
N GLY A 283 14.12 -1.15 13.19
CA GLY A 283 13.98 0.14 12.50
C GLY A 283 12.97 0.04 11.34
N PRO A 284 12.62 1.16 10.70
CA PRO A 284 11.71 1.16 9.54
C PRO A 284 12.28 0.42 8.31
N HIS A 285 13.56 0.05 8.34
CA HIS A 285 14.30 -0.62 7.27
C HIS A 285 15.04 -1.88 7.76
N GLU A 286 14.84 -2.29 9.02
CA GLU A 286 15.66 -3.31 9.66
C GLU A 286 14.86 -4.18 10.64
N ALA A 287 15.18 -5.47 10.67
CA ALA A 287 14.60 -6.47 11.55
C ALA A 287 15.66 -7.42 12.11
N THR A 288 15.39 -8.02 13.27
CA THR A 288 16.11 -9.21 13.75
C THR A 288 15.38 -10.48 13.31
N TYR A 289 16.12 -11.60 13.25
CA TYR A 289 15.64 -12.83 12.65
C TYR A 289 15.91 -14.05 13.52
N LEU A 290 14.98 -15.01 13.49
CA LEU A 290 15.05 -16.29 14.16
C LEU A 290 15.86 -17.33 13.35
N HIS A 291 16.29 -18.39 14.01
CA HIS A 291 16.87 -19.60 13.38
C HIS A 291 18.08 -19.34 12.47
N GLY A 292 18.89 -18.31 12.77
CA GLY A 292 20.06 -17.94 11.98
C GLY A 292 19.72 -17.43 10.58
N LYS A 293 18.47 -17.00 10.36
CA LYS A 293 18.04 -16.36 9.10
C LYS A 293 18.52 -14.91 9.04
N PHE A 294 18.50 -14.34 7.84
CA PHE A 294 18.98 -12.99 7.56
C PHE A 294 18.28 -12.41 6.34
N ALA A 295 18.38 -11.09 6.16
CA ALA A 295 17.85 -10.39 4.98
C ALA A 295 18.79 -10.56 3.78
N VAL A 296 18.21 -10.59 2.57
CA VAL A 296 18.96 -10.62 1.32
C VAL A 296 18.46 -9.60 0.30
N THR A 297 19.35 -9.15 -0.57
CA THR A 297 18.98 -8.37 -1.77
C THR A 297 18.25 -9.26 -2.79
N GLU A 298 17.74 -8.66 -3.87
CA GLU A 298 17.15 -9.43 -4.98
C GLU A 298 18.14 -10.42 -5.65
N ASN A 299 19.45 -10.24 -5.44
CA ASN A 299 20.49 -11.14 -5.95
C ASN A 299 20.87 -12.24 -4.95
N GLY A 300 20.22 -12.31 -3.78
CA GLY A 300 20.53 -13.25 -2.71
C GLY A 300 21.73 -12.86 -1.85
N GLU A 301 22.20 -11.62 -1.94
CA GLU A 301 23.35 -11.14 -1.17
C GLU A 301 22.90 -10.77 0.25
N PRO A 302 23.54 -11.30 1.30
CA PRO A 302 23.18 -10.96 2.68
C PRO A 302 23.51 -9.50 3.00
N PHE A 303 22.62 -8.85 3.76
CA PHE A 303 22.87 -7.53 4.32
C PHE A 303 22.26 -7.39 5.73
N ALA A 304 22.71 -6.38 6.46
CA ALA A 304 22.21 -6.01 7.78
C ALA A 304 22.10 -4.49 7.87
N GLY A 305 21.26 -3.99 8.77
CA GLY A 305 21.00 -2.56 8.84
C GLY A 305 20.01 -2.06 7.78
N PRO A 306 19.85 -0.74 7.69
CA PRO A 306 18.89 -0.09 6.79
C PRO A 306 19.38 0.00 5.34
N LEU A 307 20.65 -0.29 5.05
CA LEU A 307 21.31 -0.04 3.77
C LEU A 307 21.89 -1.32 3.17
N THR A 308 21.80 -1.46 1.85
CA THR A 308 22.62 -2.41 1.11
C THR A 308 23.98 -1.80 0.78
N HIS A 309 24.98 -2.66 0.52
CA HIS A 309 26.30 -2.21 0.06
C HIS A 309 26.20 -1.54 -1.32
N GLU A 310 25.53 -2.21 -2.26
CA GLU A 310 25.24 -1.72 -3.60
C GLU A 310 23.73 -1.68 -3.86
N VAL A 311 23.33 -0.75 -4.73
CA VAL A 311 21.93 -0.60 -5.15
C VAL A 311 21.61 -1.62 -6.25
N SER A 312 20.61 -2.47 -6.02
CA SER A 312 20.07 -3.38 -7.03
C SER A 312 18.61 -3.06 -7.33
N MET A 313 18.29 -2.87 -8.62
CA MET A 313 16.99 -2.44 -9.14
C MET A 313 16.65 -3.16 -10.45
N THR A 314 16.96 -4.44 -10.53
CA THR A 314 16.86 -5.24 -11.75
C THR A 314 15.46 -5.79 -11.92
N ASN A 315 14.89 -6.40 -10.88
CA ASN A 315 13.57 -7.02 -10.91
C ASN A 315 12.51 -6.10 -10.34
N TYR A 316 12.78 -5.49 -9.18
CA TYR A 316 11.91 -4.53 -8.51
C TYR A 316 12.70 -3.35 -7.96
N VAL A 317 12.00 -2.24 -7.78
CA VAL A 317 12.49 -1.03 -7.12
C VAL A 317 11.36 -0.41 -6.33
N ILE A 318 11.64 0.24 -5.20
CA ILE A 318 10.66 1.05 -4.51
C ILE A 318 10.80 2.49 -4.98
N HIS A 319 9.80 3.04 -5.65
CA HIS A 319 9.73 4.48 -5.85
C HIS A 319 9.34 5.12 -4.52
N HIS A 320 10.24 5.92 -3.96
CA HIS A 320 10.03 6.67 -2.72
C HIS A 320 9.88 8.15 -3.06
N TYR A 321 8.70 8.71 -2.79
CA TYR A 321 8.34 10.07 -3.16
C TYR A 321 8.58 11.04 -2.01
N VAL A 322 9.57 11.91 -2.15
CA VAL A 322 9.92 12.95 -1.15
C VAL A 322 9.28 14.27 -1.59
N LEU A 323 8.00 14.46 -1.24
CA LEU A 323 7.11 15.51 -1.76
C LEU A 323 6.81 16.63 -0.77
#